data_AF-K1WFG3-F1
#
_entry.id   AF-K1WFG3-F1
#
_cell.length_a   1.000
_cell.length_b   1.000
_cell.length_c   1.000
_cell.angle_alpha   90.00
_cell.angle_beta   90.00
_cell.angle_gamma   90.00
#
_symmetry.space_group_name_H-M   'P 1'
#
loop_
_entity.id
_entity.type
_entity.pdbx_description
1 polymer ?
#
loop_
_entity_poly.entity_id
_entity_poly.type
_entity_poly.pdbx_seq_one_letter_code
_entity_poly.pdbx_strand_id
1 'polypeptide(L)'
;MFSSALSIFLQLSLLSCAMAEEMVVATGHGDAWQYGTGGGIIGLLVLVFDIFAILEIVKSSRPPLHKVLWSLFVFFFPIVGLVAYYLFSNRPSGSGSGEYEAIV
;
A
#
# COMPACT_ATOMS: atom_id res chain seq x y z
N MET A 1 -32.09 -32.84 -16.70
CA MET A 1 -31.40 -31.54 -16.55
C MET A 1 -30.61 -31.46 -15.23
N PHE A 2 -31.23 -31.77 -14.08
CA PHE A 2 -30.56 -31.73 -12.77
C PHE A 2 -29.32 -32.65 -12.67
N SER A 3 -29.42 -33.91 -13.15
CA SER A 3 -28.30 -34.86 -13.13
C SER A 3 -27.10 -34.40 -13.99
N SER A 4 -27.36 -33.80 -15.15
CA SER A 4 -26.32 -33.23 -16.03
C SER A 4 -25.64 -32.02 -15.38
N ALA A 5 -26.41 -31.15 -14.72
CA ALA A 5 -25.88 -29.99 -14.00
C ALA A 5 -24.99 -30.40 -12.81
N LEU A 6 -25.39 -31.42 -12.05
CA LEU A 6 -24.61 -31.97 -10.95
C LEU A 6 -23.29 -32.60 -11.42
N SER A 7 -23.32 -33.31 -12.56
CA SER A 7 -22.12 -33.91 -13.14
C SER A 7 -21.10 -32.87 -13.60
N ILE A 8 -21.56 -31.79 -14.25
CA ILE A 8 -20.69 -30.68 -14.67
C ILE A 8 -20.10 -29.95 -13.45
N PHE A 9 -20.90 -29.70 -12.42
CA PHE A 9 -20.42 -29.08 -11.17
C PHE A 9 -19.34 -29.92 -10.50
N LEU A 10 -19.53 -31.24 -10.43
CA LEU A 10 -18.55 -32.15 -9.84
C LEU A 10 -17.26 -32.23 -10.68
N GLN A 11 -17.37 -32.23 -12.02
CA GLN A 11 -16.21 -32.19 -12.92
C GLN A 11 -15.42 -30.89 -12.79
N LEU A 12 -16.09 -29.74 -12.66
CA LEU A 12 -15.43 -28.44 -12.43
C LEU A 12 -14.77 -28.37 -11.04
N SER A 13 -15.41 -28.94 -10.02
CA SER A 13 -14.85 -29.05 -8.67
C SER A 13 -13.60 -29.93 -8.64
N LEU A 14 -13.62 -31.07 -9.33
CA LEU A 14 -12.46 -31.96 -9.46
C LEU A 14 -11.36 -31.36 -10.32
N LEU A 15 -11.70 -30.64 -11.40
CA LEU A 15 -10.73 -29.88 -12.20
C LEU A 15 -10.02 -28.84 -11.33
N SER A 16 -10.74 -28.08 -10.51
CA SER A 16 -10.14 -27.15 -9.55
C SER A 16 -9.27 -27.83 -8.50
N CYS A 17 -9.58 -29.08 -8.12
CA CYS A 17 -8.76 -29.87 -7.19
C CYS A 17 -7.48 -30.39 -7.88
N ALA A 18 -7.55 -30.75 -9.16
CA ALA A 18 -6.38 -31.13 -9.97
C ALA A 18 -5.47 -29.93 -10.32
N MET A 19 -6.00 -28.70 -10.33
CA MET A 19 -5.18 -27.47 -10.40
C MET A 19 -4.75 -26.98 -9.01
N ALA A 20 -5.20 -27.60 -7.92
CA ALA A 20 -4.82 -27.22 -6.55
C ALA A 20 -3.43 -27.71 -6.15
N GLU A 21 -2.79 -28.49 -7.01
CA GLU A 21 -1.37 -28.84 -6.94
C GLU A 21 -0.57 -28.00 -7.94
N GLU A 22 -0.55 -26.68 -7.73
CA GLU A 22 0.74 -26.00 -7.89
C GLU A 22 1.59 -26.50 -6.71
N MET A 23 2.30 -27.61 -6.94
CA MET A 23 3.58 -27.78 -6.29
C MET A 23 4.38 -26.55 -6.71
N VAL A 24 4.36 -25.51 -5.86
CA VAL A 24 5.53 -24.66 -5.70
C VAL A 24 6.62 -25.62 -5.26
N VAL A 25 7.25 -26.18 -6.28
CA VAL A 25 8.61 -26.63 -6.27
C VAL A 25 9.34 -25.42 -5.72
N ALA A 26 9.61 -25.44 -4.41
CA ALA A 26 10.55 -24.53 -3.78
C ALA A 26 11.95 -24.91 -4.29
N THR A 27 12.18 -24.70 -5.58
CA THR A 27 13.46 -24.77 -6.25
C THR A 27 13.59 -23.47 -7.02
N GLY A 28 14.01 -22.47 -6.28
CA GLY A 28 14.12 -21.12 -6.75
C GLY A 28 14.06 -20.20 -5.55
N HIS A 29 15.23 -19.81 -5.06
CA HIS A 29 15.38 -18.55 -4.33
C HIS A 29 15.12 -17.43 -5.36
N GLY A 30 13.90 -17.34 -5.87
CA GLY A 30 13.44 -16.28 -6.75
C GLY A 30 13.09 -15.13 -5.84
N ASP A 31 13.81 -14.03 -6.00
CA ASP A 31 13.77 -12.80 -5.21
C ASP A 31 12.45 -12.61 -4.46
N ALA A 32 12.53 -12.54 -3.12
CA ALA A 32 11.40 -12.37 -2.18
C ALA A 32 10.52 -11.12 -2.45
N TRP A 33 10.89 -10.35 -3.48
CA TRP A 33 10.24 -9.16 -3.97
C TRP A 33 9.03 -9.47 -4.85
N GLN A 34 8.99 -10.62 -5.56
CA GLN A 34 8.16 -10.68 -6.76
C GLN A 34 6.78 -11.33 -6.61
N TYR A 35 6.56 -12.40 -5.83
CA TYR A 35 5.24 -13.05 -5.84
C TYR A 35 4.84 -13.69 -4.50
N GLY A 36 4.05 -12.96 -3.73
CA GLY A 36 3.29 -13.48 -2.59
C GLY A 36 1.94 -12.78 -2.51
N THR A 37 0.98 -13.23 -3.31
CA THR A 37 -0.51 -13.13 -3.24
C THR A 37 -1.22 -11.86 -2.68
N GLY A 38 -0.57 -10.74 -2.38
CA GLY A 38 -1.32 -9.52 -2.02
C GLY A 38 -0.55 -8.34 -1.44
N GLY A 39 0.76 -8.45 -1.23
CA GLY A 39 1.53 -7.35 -0.66
C GLY A 39 2.84 -7.85 -0.07
N GLY A 40 3.82 -8.15 -0.93
CA GLY A 40 5.17 -8.50 -0.50
C GLY A 40 5.87 -7.34 0.22
N ILE A 41 7.20 -7.26 0.12
CA ILE A 41 8.01 -6.21 0.78
C ILE A 41 7.45 -4.79 0.51
N ILE A 42 6.92 -4.55 -0.68
CA ILE A 42 6.28 -3.28 -1.05
C ILE A 42 5.05 -2.98 -0.20
N GLY A 43 4.18 -3.95 0.06
CA GLY A 43 3.00 -3.77 0.92
C GLY A 43 3.38 -3.44 2.37
N LEU A 44 4.42 -4.11 2.89
CA LEU A 44 4.97 -3.79 4.21
C LEU A 44 5.60 -2.39 4.28
N LEU A 45 6.36 -2.00 3.25
CA LEU A 45 6.92 -0.65 3.16
C LEU A 45 5.80 0.41 3.17
N VAL A 46 4.76 0.20 2.37
CA VAL A 46 3.61 1.10 2.28
C VAL A 46 2.86 1.19 3.63
N LEU A 47 2.69 0.07 4.35
CA LEU A 47 2.10 0.05 5.69
C LEU A 47 2.93 0.85 6.71
N VAL A 48 4.26 0.69 6.70
CA VAL A 48 5.15 1.45 7.59
C VAL A 48 5.07 2.95 7.28
N PHE A 49 5.02 3.30 6.00
CA PHE A 49 4.91 4.67 5.53
C PHE A 49 3.55 5.32 5.90
N ASP A 50 2.46 4.55 5.87
CA ASP A 50 1.14 4.99 6.32
C ASP A 50 1.15 5.36 7.82
N ILE A 51 1.75 4.51 8.67
CA ILE A 51 1.90 4.80 10.10
C ILE A 51 2.68 6.10 10.34
N PHE A 52 3.77 6.31 9.60
CA PHE A 52 4.58 7.53 9.73
C PHE A 52 3.76 8.80 9.39
N ALA A 53 3.00 8.76 8.30
CA ALA A 53 2.15 9.86 7.89
C ALA A 53 1.07 10.19 8.95
N ILE A 54 0.43 9.18 9.53
CA ILE A 54 -0.56 9.36 10.61
C ILE A 54 0.09 10.01 11.84
N LEU A 55 1.28 9.56 12.24
CA LEU A 55 2.02 10.18 13.35
C LEU A 55 2.35 11.65 13.08
N GLU A 56 2.77 11.99 11.87
CA GLU A 56 3.06 13.38 11.46
C GLU A 56 1.78 14.25 11.51
N ILE A 57 0.67 13.74 11.00
CA ILE A 57 -0.63 14.41 11.01
C ILE A 57 -1.11 14.67 12.44
N VAL A 58 -1.05 13.66 13.31
CA VAL A 58 -1.46 13.78 14.72
C VAL A 58 -0.60 14.80 15.46
N LYS A 59 0.72 14.81 15.22
CA LYS A 59 1.66 15.76 15.85
C LYS A 59 1.55 17.20 15.32
N SER A 60 0.94 17.42 14.15
CA SER A 60 0.76 18.78 13.61
C SER A 60 -0.18 19.64 14.48
N SER A 61 0.01 20.95 14.55
CA SER A 61 -0.91 21.88 15.27
C SER A 61 -2.08 22.36 14.40
N ARG A 62 -2.64 21.49 13.56
CA ARG A 62 -3.74 21.82 12.63
C ARG A 62 -5.12 21.61 13.25
N PRO A 63 -6.18 22.25 12.72
CA PRO A 63 -7.55 22.02 13.18
C PRO A 63 -7.92 20.52 13.16
N PRO A 64 -8.66 20.00 14.15
CA PRO A 64 -8.92 18.57 14.31
C PRO A 64 -9.62 17.95 13.09
N LEU A 65 -10.56 18.67 12.47
CA LEU A 65 -11.25 18.23 11.24
C LEU A 65 -10.28 17.97 10.08
N HIS A 66 -9.29 18.85 9.92
CA HIS A 66 -8.31 18.74 8.84
C HIS A 66 -7.33 17.58 9.07
N LYS A 67 -6.97 17.30 10.34
CA LYS A 67 -6.18 16.12 10.70
C LYS A 67 -6.88 14.82 10.32
N VAL A 68 -8.16 14.71 10.66
CA VAL A 68 -8.94 13.48 10.41
C VAL A 68 -9.11 13.24 8.90
N LEU A 69 -9.43 14.28 8.13
CA LEU A 69 -9.54 14.16 6.66
C LEU A 69 -8.23 13.70 6.02
N TRP A 70 -7.10 14.29 6.42
CA TRP A 70 -5.79 13.90 5.90
C TRP A 70 -5.40 12.48 6.29
N SER A 71 -5.66 12.08 7.54
CA SER A 71 -5.37 10.74 8.03
C SER A 71 -6.17 9.69 7.25
N LEU A 72 -7.48 9.91 7.07
CA LEU A 72 -8.36 8.98 6.36
C LEU A 72 -7.99 8.86 4.88
N PHE A 73 -7.58 9.95 4.25
CA PHE A 73 -7.17 9.97 2.85
C PHE A 73 -5.89 9.15 2.61
N VAL A 74 -4.88 9.29 3.47
CA VAL A 74 -3.64 8.50 3.37
C VAL A 74 -3.93 7.01 3.65
N PHE A 75 -4.76 6.70 4.63
CA PHE A 75 -5.11 5.32 4.98
C PHE A 75 -5.83 4.55 3.87
N PHE A 76 -6.81 5.17 3.21
CA PHE A 76 -7.58 4.51 2.14
C PHE A 76 -6.80 4.36 0.84
N PHE A 77 -5.83 5.24 0.61
CA PHE A 77 -5.06 5.26 -0.62
C PHE A 77 -3.59 5.51 -0.27
N PRO A 78 -2.85 4.50 0.22
CA PRO A 78 -1.57 4.78 0.84
C PRO A 78 -0.53 5.27 -0.17
N ILE A 79 -0.60 4.83 -1.43
CA ILE A 79 0.31 5.34 -2.48
C ILE A 79 -0.08 6.77 -2.93
N VAL A 80 -1.34 6.99 -3.35
CA VAL A 80 -1.79 8.32 -3.85
C VAL A 80 -1.89 9.34 -2.72
N GLY A 81 -2.27 8.88 -1.53
CA GLY A 81 -2.36 9.63 -0.30
C GLY A 81 -1.02 10.18 0.16
N LEU A 82 0.05 9.39 0.08
CA LEU A 82 1.41 9.88 0.34
C LEU A 82 1.87 10.95 -0.63
N VAL A 83 1.60 10.77 -1.93
CA VAL A 83 1.96 11.75 -2.96
C VAL A 83 1.18 13.05 -2.77
N ALA A 84 -0.13 12.97 -2.54
CA ALA A 84 -0.96 14.13 -2.25
C ALA A 84 -0.54 14.82 -0.95
N TYR A 85 -0.23 14.05 0.10
CA TYR A 85 0.28 14.57 1.36
C TYR A 85 1.60 15.31 1.17
N TYR A 86 2.53 14.77 0.39
CA TYR A 86 3.79 15.45 0.12
C TYR A 86 3.58 16.82 -0.57
N LEU A 87 2.68 16.89 -1.57
CA LEU A 87 2.43 18.10 -2.35
C LEU A 87 1.56 19.14 -1.62
N PHE A 88 0.53 18.70 -0.92
CA PHE A 88 -0.52 19.59 -0.39
C PHE A 88 -0.57 19.67 1.14
N SER A 89 0.27 18.92 1.87
CA SER A 89 0.34 19.02 3.34
C SER A 89 0.96 20.35 3.82
N ASN A 90 0.86 21.46 3.06
CA ASN A 90 1.16 22.82 3.54
C ASN A 90 2.44 22.88 4.39
N ARG A 91 3.51 22.29 3.86
CA ARG A 91 4.86 22.54 4.38
C ARG A 91 5.12 24.01 4.08
N PRO A 92 5.67 24.81 5.01
CA PRO A 92 6.12 26.14 4.66
C PRO A 92 7.09 25.99 3.48
N SER A 93 6.64 26.39 2.30
CA SER A 93 7.49 26.59 1.14
C SER A 93 8.39 27.76 1.50
N GLY A 94 9.50 27.45 2.16
CA GLY A 94 10.64 28.33 2.29
C GLY A 94 11.25 28.55 0.91
N SER A 95 10.56 29.32 0.08
CA SER A 95 11.14 30.06 -1.02
C SER A 95 12.06 31.10 -0.40
N GLY A 96 13.37 30.94 -0.58
CA GLY A 96 14.35 32.01 -0.46
C GLY A 96 14.87 32.32 0.95
N SER A 97 16.09 31.86 1.22
CA SER A 97 17.15 32.65 1.88
C SER A 97 18.40 31.79 2.01
N GLY A 98 18.97 31.42 0.85
CA GLY A 98 20.36 31.00 0.76
C GLY A 98 21.30 32.22 0.78
N GLU A 99 21.00 33.22 1.62
CA GLU A 99 21.91 34.34 1.87
C GLU A 99 22.92 33.86 2.90
N TYR A 100 23.91 33.12 2.42
CA TYR A 100 25.18 32.96 3.11
C TYR A 100 25.79 34.36 3.19
N GLU A 101 25.69 35.03 4.34
CA GLU A 101 26.55 36.18 4.57
C GLU A 101 27.99 35.65 4.64
N ALA A 102 28.84 36.04 3.70
CA ALA A 102 30.26 35.82 3.78
C ALA A 102 30.78 36.69 4.93
N ILE A 103 31.18 36.03 6.03
CA ILE A 103 31.84 36.65 7.17
C ILE A 103 33.14 37.28 6.65
N VAL A 104 33.17 38.61 6.57
CA VAL A 104 34.37 39.45 6.38
C VAL A 104 34.83 40.03 7.70
#